data_AF-A0A231PRQ8-F1
#
_entry.id   AF-A0A231PRQ8-F1
#
_cell.length_a   1.000
_cell.length_b   1.000
_cell.length_c   1.000
_cell.angle_alpha   90.00
_cell.angle_beta   90.00
_cell.angle_gamma   90.00
#
_symmetry.space_group_name_H-M   'P 1'
#
loop_
_entity.id
_entity.type
_entity.pdbx_description
1 polymer ?
#
loop_
_entity_poly.entity_id
_entity_poly.type
_entity_poly.pdbx_seq_one_letter_code
_entity_poly.pdbx_strand_id
1 'polypeptide(L)'
;METPDVRAVVTGITAEVLGVDPAALHSTNALTDLPTFSSFRIVEIVERVEEELDTEVEASELTPDNLSRLDTLTALFERTLRTSGVPG
;
A
#
# COMPACT_ATOMS: atom_id res chain seq x y z
N MET A 1 18.22 -11.36 -8.38
CA MET A 1 16.88 -11.20 -7.79
C MET A 1 16.32 -9.93 -8.41
N GLU A 2 15.27 -10.03 -9.21
CA GLU A 2 14.53 -8.84 -9.64
C GLU A 2 14.06 -8.12 -8.37
N THR A 3 14.34 -6.82 -8.26
CA THR A 3 13.78 -6.00 -7.18
C THR A 3 12.26 -6.12 -7.26
N PRO A 4 11.57 -6.52 -6.18
CA PRO A 4 10.11 -6.63 -6.20
C PRO A 4 9.54 -5.28 -6.62
N ASP A 5 8.65 -5.31 -7.62
CA ASP A 5 7.99 -4.12 -8.11
C ASP A 5 7.01 -3.66 -7.03
N VAL A 6 7.33 -2.58 -6.32
CA VAL A 6 6.56 -2.06 -5.16
C VAL A 6 5.08 -1.94 -5.52
N ARG A 7 4.80 -1.46 -6.73
CA ARG A 7 3.43 -1.35 -7.24
C ARG A 7 2.73 -2.70 -7.33
N ALA A 8 3.40 -3.74 -7.81
CA ALA A 8 2.83 -5.07 -7.92
C ALA A 8 2.51 -5.66 -6.53
N VAL A 9 3.43 -5.48 -5.56
CA VAL A 9 3.24 -5.95 -4.17
C VAL A 9 2.05 -5.24 -3.51
N VAL A 10 2.05 -3.90 -3.54
CA VAL A 10 0.97 -3.08 -2.96
C VAL A 10 -0.38 -3.42 -3.59
N THR A 11 -0.44 -3.56 -4.91
CA THR A 11 -1.69 -3.89 -5.62
C THR A 11 -2.17 -5.29 -5.28
N GLY A 12 -1.28 -6.29 -5.23
CA GLY A 12 -1.61 -7.67 -4.89
C GLY A 12 -2.20 -7.80 -3.49
N ILE A 13 -1.53 -7.22 -2.50
CA ILE A 13 -1.97 -7.26 -1.09
C ILE A 13 -3.26 -6.49 -0.90
N THR A 14 -3.39 -5.30 -1.50
CA THR A 14 -4.63 -4.52 -1.46
C THR A 14 -5.80 -5.30 -2.05
N ALA A 15 -5.59 -5.97 -3.18
CA ALA A 15 -6.61 -6.79 -3.84
C ALA A 15 -7.03 -7.98 -2.96
N GLU A 16 -6.05 -8.68 -2.37
CA GLU A 16 -6.30 -9.81 -1.47
C GLU A 16 -7.11 -9.40 -0.22
N VAL A 17 -6.68 -8.34 0.46
CA VAL A 17 -7.30 -7.89 1.71
C VAL A 17 -8.71 -7.32 1.48
N LEU A 18 -8.91 -6.59 0.38
CA LEU A 18 -10.21 -6.03 0.02
C LEU A 18 -11.12 -7.06 -0.69
N GLY A 19 -10.58 -8.22 -1.08
CA GLY A 19 -11.32 -9.27 -1.79
C GLY A 19 -11.81 -8.83 -3.17
N VAL A 20 -11.04 -7.98 -3.87
CA VAL A 20 -11.38 -7.44 -5.18
C VAL A 20 -10.34 -7.81 -6.22
N ASP A 21 -10.70 -7.71 -7.50
CA ASP A 21 -9.75 -7.96 -8.58
C ASP A 21 -8.72 -6.81 -8.67
N PRO A 22 -7.41 -7.09 -8.84
CA PRO A 22 -6.41 -6.04 -8.98
C PRO A 22 -6.69 -5.09 -10.17
N ALA A 23 -7.30 -5.56 -11.26
CA ALA A 23 -7.71 -4.69 -12.36
C ALA A 23 -8.87 -3.75 -11.97
N ALA A 24 -9.73 -4.16 -11.03
CA ALA A 24 -10.79 -3.31 -10.50
C ALA A 24 -10.24 -2.19 -9.61
N LEU A 25 -9.13 -2.43 -8.90
CA LEU A 25 -8.44 -1.39 -8.13
C LEU A 25 -7.93 -0.27 -9.03
N HIS A 26 -7.38 -0.60 -10.21
CA HIS A 26 -6.92 0.40 -11.17
C HIS A 26 -8.04 1.25 -11.78
N SER A 27 -9.27 0.72 -11.81
CA SER A 27 -10.45 1.47 -12.28
C SER A 27 -11.10 2.30 -11.17
N THR A 28 -10.75 2.04 -9.91
CA THR A 28 -11.32 2.71 -8.74
C THR A 28 -10.55 3.99 -8.43
N ASN A 29 -11.26 5.10 -8.24
CA ASN A 29 -10.62 6.37 -7.96
C ASN A 29 -10.09 6.49 -6.51
N ALA A 30 -10.76 5.86 -5.55
CA ALA A 30 -10.39 5.83 -4.15
C ALA A 30 -10.78 4.49 -3.51
N LEU A 31 -9.89 3.89 -2.73
CA LEU A 31 -10.15 2.66 -1.98
C LEU A 31 -11.35 2.83 -1.04
N THR A 32 -11.55 4.03 -0.50
CA THR A 32 -12.69 4.39 0.35
C THR A 32 -14.06 4.25 -0.32
N ASP A 33 -14.11 4.22 -1.66
CA ASP A 33 -15.34 4.00 -2.42
C ASP A 33 -15.76 2.52 -2.42
N LEU A 34 -14.83 1.62 -2.11
CA LEU A 34 -15.10 0.19 -2.09
C LEU A 34 -15.90 -0.19 -0.84
N PRO A 35 -16.97 -1.00 -0.98
CA PRO A 35 -17.79 -1.40 0.16
C PRO A 35 -17.04 -2.28 1.16
N THR A 36 -15.92 -2.89 0.75
CA THR A 36 -15.05 -3.71 1.60
C THR A 36 -13.99 -2.91 2.34
N PHE A 37 -13.84 -1.61 2.03
CA PHE A 37 -12.87 -0.75 2.69
C PHE A 37 -13.28 -0.41 4.12
N SER A 38 -12.31 -0.51 5.03
CA SER A 38 -12.49 -0.16 6.45
C SER A 38 -11.15 0.22 7.05
N SER A 39 -11.17 1.03 8.12
CA SER A 39 -9.97 1.42 8.87
C SER A 39 -9.16 0.22 9.36
N PHE A 40 -9.80 -0.93 9.59
CA PHE A 40 -9.12 -2.16 9.96
C PHE A 40 -8.39 -2.79 8.77
N ARG A 41 -9.05 -2.82 7.60
CA ARG A 41 -8.49 -3.39 6.37
C ARG A 41 -7.27 -2.60 5.90
N ILE A 42 -7.29 -1.28 6.04
CA ILE A 42 -6.17 -0.46 5.61
C ILE A 42 -4.93 -0.63 6.50
N VAL A 43 -5.12 -0.85 7.81
CA VAL A 43 -4.02 -1.21 8.72
C VAL A 43 -3.44 -2.56 8.32
N GLU A 44 -4.30 -3.56 8.06
CA GLU A 44 -3.87 -4.89 7.60
C GLU A 44 -3.11 -4.83 6.26
N ILE A 45 -3.54 -3.99 5.31
CA ILE A 45 -2.83 -3.77 4.04
C ILE A 45 -1.43 -3.21 4.30
N VAL A 46 -1.32 -2.17 5.14
CA VAL A 46 -0.04 -1.52 5.45
C VAL A 46 0.91 -2.54 6.09
N GLU A 47 0.47 -3.23 7.15
CA GLU A 47 1.30 -4.21 7.87
C GLU A 47 1.82 -5.32 6.94
N ARG A 48 0.97 -5.84 6.04
CA ARG A 48 1.37 -6.90 5.10
C ARG A 48 2.31 -6.40 4.01
N VAL A 49 2.13 -5.17 3.53
CA VAL A 49 3.07 -4.57 2.56
C VAL A 49 4.43 -4.30 3.21
N GLU A 50 4.43 -3.80 4.45
CA GLU A 50 5.65 -3.58 5.24
C GLU A 50 6.45 -4.88 5.43
N GLU A 51 5.76 -5.97 5.81
CA GLU A 51 6.35 -7.29 5.96
C GLU A 51 6.94 -7.83 4.64
N GLU A 52 6.21 -7.71 3.53
CA GLU A 52 6.64 -8.23 2.22
C GLU A 52 7.80 -7.40 1.60
N LEU A 53 7.85 -6.10 1.88
CA LEU A 53 8.90 -5.21 1.37
C LEU A 53 10.08 -5.03 2.34
N ASP A 54 10.04 -5.68 3.52
CA ASP A 54 11.02 -5.50 4.62
C ASP A 54 11.27 -4.02 4.92
N THR A 55 10.18 -3.25 5.06
CA THR A 55 10.22 -1.79 5.26
C THR A 55 9.24 -1.36 6.35
N GLU A 56 9.51 -0.22 6.99
CA GLU A 56 8.62 0.39 7.97
C GLU A 56 8.27 1.82 7.54
N VAL A 57 6.99 2.13 7.47
CA VAL A 57 6.47 3.46 7.14
C VAL A 57 6.22 4.24 8.42
N GLU A 58 6.66 5.49 8.46
CA GLU A 58 6.41 6.34 9.62
C GLU A 58 4.91 6.50 9.88
N ALA A 59 4.47 6.26 11.12
CA ALA A 59 3.08 6.41 11.51
C ALA A 59 2.50 7.81 11.24
N SER A 60 3.36 8.83 11.20
CA SER A 60 3.00 10.21 10.82
C SER A 60 2.59 10.34 9.36
N GLU A 61 3.10 9.48 8.47
CA GLU A 61 2.78 9.44 7.04
C GLU A 61 1.53 8.57 6.76
N LEU A 62 1.11 7.71 7.70
CA LEU A 62 -0.10 6.87 7.62
C LEU A 62 -1.40 7.68 7.82
N THR A 63 -1.57 8.71 6.99
CA THR A 63 -2.73 9.59 7.00
C THR A 63 -3.85 9.03 6.12
N PRO A 64 -5.13 9.31 6.42
CA PRO A 64 -6.24 8.87 5.58
C PRO A 64 -6.11 9.33 4.12
N ASP A 65 -5.46 10.47 3.86
CA ASP A 65 -5.22 10.95 2.50
C ASP A 65 -4.28 10.01 1.73
N ASN A 66 -3.14 9.64 2.34
CA ASN A 66 -2.17 8.71 1.77
C ASN A 66 -2.73 7.29 1.61
N LEU A 67 -3.61 6.90 2.53
CA LEU A 67 -4.19 5.56 2.58
C LEU A 67 -5.51 5.42 1.77
N SER A 68 -6.05 6.53 1.25
CA SER A 68 -7.33 6.53 0.53
C SER A 68 -7.22 6.04 -0.91
N ARG A 69 -6.02 5.99 -1.51
CA ARG A 69 -5.82 5.68 -2.93
C ARG A 69 -4.64 4.74 -3.10
N LEU A 70 -4.78 3.79 -4.03
CA LEU A 70 -3.73 2.84 -4.35
C LEU A 70 -2.45 3.52 -4.84
N ASP A 71 -2.58 4.58 -5.64
CA ASP A 71 -1.43 5.30 -6.22
C ASP A 71 -0.64 6.03 -5.12
N THR A 72 -1.34 6.72 -4.21
CA THR A 72 -0.69 7.42 -3.07
C THR A 72 -0.05 6.43 -2.10
N LEU A 73 -0.70 5.29 -1.84
CA LEU A 73 -0.14 4.22 -1.02
C LEU A 73 1.13 3.64 -1.66
N THR A 74 1.11 3.38 -2.97
CA THR A 74 2.29 2.89 -3.70
C THR A 74 3.43 3.90 -3.62
N ALA A 75 3.15 5.18 -3.89
CA ALA A 75 4.15 6.25 -3.84
C ALA A 75 4.75 6.43 -2.44
N LEU A 76 3.97 6.20 -1.39
CA LEU A 76 4.43 6.21 -0.01
C LEU A 76 5.50 5.13 0.22
N PHE A 77 5.22 3.88 -0.14
CA PHE A 77 6.19 2.79 0.00
C PHE A 77 7.43 2.97 -0.88
N GLU A 78 7.27 3.43 -2.12
CA GLU A 78 8.40 3.76 -3.00
C GLU A 78 9.31 4.84 -2.40
N ARG A 79 8.71 5.85 -1.76
CA ARG A 79 9.45 6.91 -1.07
C ARG A 79 10.15 6.38 0.17
N THR A 80 9.48 5.57 0.98
CA THR A 80 10.04 4.97 2.19
C THR A 80 11.25 4.10 1.85
N LEU A 81 11.14 3.22 0.84
CA LEU A 81 12.26 2.38 0.39
C LEU A 81 13.45 3.20 -0.12
N ARG A 82 13.19 4.34 -0.79
CA ARG A 82 14.26 5.25 -1.23
C ARG A 82 14.96 5.93 -0.05
N THR A 83 14.23 6.27 1.00
CA THR A 83 14.76 6.90 2.23
C THR A 83 15.47 5.89 3.13
N SER A 84 14.92 4.68 3.27
CA SER A 84 15.43 3.59 4.10
C SER A 84 16.77 3.04 3.59
N GLY A 85 17.08 3.25 2.29
CA GLY A 85 18.39 2.96 1.70
C GLY A 85 19.55 3.85 2.14
N VAL A 86 19.39 4.75 3.11
CA VAL A 86 20.48 5.55 3.69
C VAL A 86 20.86 4.98 5.06
N PRO A 87 21.98 4.23 5.19
CA PRO A 87 22.53 3.89 6.49
C PRO A 87 23.15 5.16 7.11
N GLY A 88 22.66 5.55 8.28
CA GLY A 88 23.32 6.46 9.21
C GLY A 88 24.18 5.70 10.21
#